data_AF-A0A560URI4-F1
#
_entry.id   AF-A0A560URI4-F1
#
_cell.length_a   1.000
_cell.length_b   1.000
_cell.length_c   1.000
_cell.angle_alpha   90.00
_cell.angle_beta   90.00
_cell.angle_gamma   90.00
#
_symmetry.space_group_name_H-M   'P 1'
#
loop_
_entity.id
_entity.type
_entity.pdbx_description
1 polymer ?
#
loop_
_entity_poly.entity_id
_entity_poly.type
_entity_poly.pdbx_seq_one_letter_code
_entity_poly.pdbx_strand_id
1 'polypeptide(L)'
;MVSVEYEVACQTIGQLIARQVELITMEESRAEPSQAMLAQAIAARAALVAERDALAVDDELGVTKILAAYGPIARCLNGQEGSSAHV
;
A
#
# COMPACT_ATOMS: atom_id res chain seq x y z
N MET A 1 -6.87 -23.61 -6.63
CA MET A 1 -7.57 -22.49 -7.30
C MET A 1 -7.33 -21.27 -6.43
N VAL A 2 -6.77 -20.20 -6.96
CA VAL A 2 -6.51 -19.00 -6.16
C VAL A 2 -7.85 -18.32 -5.85
N SER A 3 -8.07 -17.93 -4.59
CA SER A 3 -9.32 -17.26 -4.21
C SER A 3 -9.33 -15.82 -4.74
N VAL A 4 -10.49 -15.32 -5.15
CA VAL A 4 -10.65 -13.93 -5.61
C VAL A 4 -10.26 -12.96 -4.48
N GLU A 5 -10.61 -13.29 -3.24
CA GLU A 5 -10.33 -12.45 -2.08
C GLU A 5 -8.82 -12.34 -1.80
N TYR A 6 -8.06 -13.42 -1.98
CA TYR A 6 -6.61 -13.40 -1.89
C TYR A 6 -5.99 -12.45 -2.93
N GLU A 7 -6.44 -12.53 -4.20
CA GLU A 7 -5.95 -11.62 -5.24
C GLU A 7 -6.29 -10.16 -4.93
N VAL A 8 -7.50 -9.90 -4.43
CA VAL A 8 -7.91 -8.54 -4.01
C VAL A 8 -7.04 -8.07 -2.84
N ALA A 9 -6.70 -8.93 -1.88
CA ALA A 9 -5.82 -8.60 -0.77
C ALA A 9 -4.39 -8.27 -1.25
N CYS A 10 -3.83 -9.10 -2.13
CA CYS A 10 -2.53 -8.87 -2.76
C CYS A 10 -2.49 -7.55 -3.54
N GLN A 11 -3.52 -7.28 -4.35
CA GLN A 11 -3.65 -6.03 -5.09
C GLN A 11 -3.75 -4.83 -4.14
N THR A 12 -4.57 -4.93 -3.09
CA THR A 12 -4.75 -3.88 -2.08
C THR A 12 -3.42 -3.51 -1.44
N ILE A 13 -2.63 -4.50 -0.98
CA ILE A 13 -1.30 -4.23 -0.43
C ILE A 13 -0.36 -3.66 -1.49
N GLY A 14 -0.41 -4.19 -2.72
CA GLY A 14 0.37 -3.67 -3.84
C GLY A 14 0.17 -2.17 -4.09
N GLN A 15 -1.08 -1.70 -4.03
CA GLN A 15 -1.42 -0.29 -4.16
C GLN A 15 -0.82 0.56 -3.03
N LEU A 16 -0.89 0.08 -1.78
CA LEU A 16 -0.30 0.79 -0.65
C LEU A 16 1.22 0.85 -0.74
N ILE A 17 1.88 -0.22 -1.20
CA ILE A 17 3.32 -0.23 -1.45
C ILE A 17 3.68 0.82 -2.50
N ALA A 18 2.95 0.87 -3.61
CA ALA A 18 3.18 1.86 -4.67
C ALA A 18 3.03 3.29 -4.13
N ARG A 19 2.03 3.54 -3.28
CA ARG A 19 1.85 4.84 -2.63
C ARG A 19 3.02 5.23 -1.74
N GLN A 20 3.59 4.29 -0.98
CA GLN A 20 4.78 4.58 -0.17
C GLN A 20 6.01 4.87 -1.04
N VAL A 21 6.18 4.18 -2.17
CA VAL A 21 7.25 4.46 -3.14
C VAL A 21 7.13 5.87 -3.73
N GLU A 22 5.90 6.28 -4.08
CA GLU A 22 5.62 7.63 -4.56
C GLU A 22 6.00 8.67 -3.50
N LEU A 23 5.56 8.49 -2.25
CA LEU A 23 5.89 9.38 -1.15
C LEU A 23 7.41 9.50 -0.91
N ILE A 24 8.13 8.38 -0.97
CA ILE A 24 9.59 8.36 -0.87
C ILE A 24 10.20 9.19 -2.00
N THR A 25 9.84 8.89 -3.25
CA THR A 25 10.36 9.58 -4.43
C THR A 25 10.10 11.10 -4.37
N MET A 26 8.88 11.49 -3.98
CA MET A 26 8.51 12.90 -3.83
C MET A 26 9.35 13.59 -2.76
N GLU A 27 9.55 12.95 -1.61
CA GLU A 27 10.31 13.52 -0.50
C GLU A 27 11.81 13.61 -0.83
N GLU A 28 12.39 12.60 -1.48
CA GLU A 28 13.77 12.60 -1.97
C GLU A 28 14.04 13.71 -3.00
N SER A 29 13.03 14.09 -3.78
CA SER A 29 13.13 15.16 -4.78
C SER A 29 13.12 16.58 -4.20
N ARG A 30 12.82 16.76 -2.91
CA ARG A 30 12.77 18.08 -2.28
C ARG A 30 14.16 18.69 -2.14
N ALA A 31 14.24 20.02 -2.17
CA ALA A 31 15.48 20.75 -1.92
C ALA A 31 16.08 20.45 -0.53
N GLU A 32 15.21 20.26 0.47
CA GLU A 32 15.57 19.81 1.81
C GLU A 32 14.66 18.64 2.22
N PRO A 33 15.07 17.38 1.96
CA PRO A 33 14.28 16.21 2.33
C PRO A 33 14.20 15.99 3.84
N SER A 34 12.99 15.71 4.32
CA SER A 34 12.73 15.32 5.70
C SER A 34 13.11 13.86 5.93
N GLN A 35 14.25 13.64 6.59
CA GLN A 35 14.74 12.30 6.95
C GLN A 35 13.73 11.52 7.80
N ALA A 36 12.96 12.21 8.64
CA ALA A 36 11.92 11.58 9.45
C ALA A 36 10.76 11.04 8.59
N MET A 37 10.34 11.81 7.57
CA MET A 37 9.28 11.38 6.64
C MET A 37 9.77 10.23 5.76
N LEU A 38 11.00 10.29 5.27
CA LEU A 38 11.62 9.19 4.51
C LEU A 38 11.69 7.91 5.35
N ALA A 39 12.20 7.99 6.58
CA ALA A 39 12.29 6.84 7.47
C ALA A 39 10.91 6.22 7.74
N GLN A 40 9.88 7.05 7.94
CA GLN A 40 8.52 6.59 8.14
C GLN A 40 7.95 5.89 6.91
N ALA A 41 8.10 6.47 5.72
CA ALA A 41 7.60 5.90 4.48
C ALA A 41 8.34 4.60 4.09
N ILE A 42 9.65 4.54 4.31
CA ILE A 42 10.47 3.33 4.12
C ILE A 42 10.02 2.22 5.08
N ALA A 43 9.84 2.53 6.36
CA ALA A 43 9.38 1.55 7.34
C ALA A 43 7.98 1.04 7.02
N ALA A 44 7.05 1.93 6.64
CA ALA A 44 5.70 1.56 6.24
C ALA A 44 5.71 0.66 4.99
N ARG A 45 6.52 0.99 3.98
CA ARG A 45 6.70 0.16 2.78
C ARG A 45 7.24 -1.23 3.14
N ALA A 46 8.26 -1.30 4.00
CA ALA A 46 8.86 -2.57 4.41
C ALA A 46 7.85 -3.46 5.16
N ALA A 47 7.04 -2.88 6.05
CA ALA A 47 5.98 -3.61 6.75
C ALA A 47 4.94 -4.18 5.77
N LEU A 48 4.47 -3.38 4.81
CA LEU A 48 3.51 -3.82 3.79
C LEU A 48 4.08 -4.95 2.91
N VAL A 49 5.35 -4.87 2.52
CA VAL A 49 6.02 -5.95 1.78
C VAL A 49 6.07 -7.23 2.61
N ALA A 50 6.45 -7.14 3.88
CA ALA A 50 6.51 -8.29 4.77
C ALA A 50 5.12 -8.93 4.97
N GLU A 51 4.07 -8.13 5.12
CA GLU A 51 2.70 -8.63 5.24
C GLU A 51 2.24 -9.34 3.96
N ARG A 52 2.53 -8.77 2.79
CA ARG A 52 2.21 -9.41 1.50
C ARG A 52 2.95 -10.73 1.32
N ASP A 53 4.23 -10.74 1.63
CA ASP A 53 5.07 -11.92 1.43
C ASP A 53 4.74 -13.03 2.44
N ALA A 54 4.16 -12.69 3.59
CA ALA A 54 3.67 -13.64 4.60
C ALA A 54 2.25 -14.18 4.31
N LEU A 55 1.47 -13.52 3.45
CA LEU A 55 0.10 -13.93 3.14
C LEU A 55 0.09 -15.20 2.28
N ALA A 56 -0.46 -16.28 2.82
CA ALA A 56 -0.67 -17.52 2.07
C ALA A 56 -2.03 -17.51 1.34
N VAL A 57 -2.11 -18.25 0.23
CA VAL A 57 -3.33 -18.33 -0.59
C VAL A 57 -4.52 -18.98 0.12
N ASP A 58 -4.24 -19.83 1.10
CA ASP A 58 -5.20 -20.55 1.93
C ASP A 58 -5.40 -19.92 3.32
N ASP A 59 -4.75 -18.78 3.61
CA ASP A 59 -4.93 -18.04 4.85
C ASP A 59 -6.16 -17.12 4.77
N GLU A 60 -7.36 -17.70 4.83
CA GLU A 60 -8.63 -16.96 4.78
C GLU A 60 -8.73 -15.89 5.87
N LEU A 61 -8.17 -16.15 7.06
CA LEU A 61 -8.14 -15.19 8.17
C LEU A 61 -7.19 -14.04 7.88
N GLY A 62 -6.00 -14.31 7.35
CA GLY A 62 -5.04 -13.29 6.90
C GLY A 62 -5.62 -12.40 5.81
N VAL A 63 -6.24 -13.00 4.79
CA VAL A 63 -6.94 -12.29 3.71
C VAL A 63 -8.01 -11.36 4.27
N THR A 64 -8.87 -11.87 5.16
CA THR A 64 -9.94 -11.07 5.79
C THR A 64 -9.38 -9.88 6.57
N LYS A 65 -8.31 -10.10 7.35
CA LYS A 65 -7.65 -9.04 8.13
C LYS A 65 -7.08 -7.95 7.24
N ILE A 66 -6.38 -8.33 6.17
CA ILE A 66 -5.79 -7.39 5.21
C ILE A 66 -6.88 -6.55 4.54
N LEU A 67 -7.95 -7.18 4.07
CA LEU A 67 -9.04 -6.46 3.42
C LEU A 67 -9.77 -5.52 4.38
N ALA A 68 -9.95 -5.92 5.64
CA ALA A 68 -10.55 -5.07 6.66
C ALA A 68 -9.65 -3.87 7.01
N ALA A 69 -8.34 -4.07 7.15
CA ALA A 69 -7.40 -3.03 7.53
C ALA A 69 -7.09 -2.05 6.38
N TYR A 70 -6.86 -2.59 5.18
CA TYR A 70 -6.29 -1.82 4.06
C TYR A 70 -7.28 -1.54 2.95
N GLY A 71 -8.37 -2.32 2.84
CA GLY A 71 -9.42 -2.09 1.85
C GLY A 71 -9.99 -0.67 1.86
N PRO A 72 -10.33 -0.08 3.03
CA PRO A 72 -10.78 1.31 3.09
C PRO A 72 -9.73 2.31 2.60
N ILE A 73 -8.46 2.09 2.95
CA ILE A 73 -7.35 3.00 2.59
C ILE A 73 -7.13 2.97 1.08
N ALA A 74 -7.07 1.78 0.46
CA ALA A 74 -6.92 1.64 -0.98
C ALA A 74 -8.08 2.28 -1.76
N ARG A 75 -9.32 2.17 -1.26
CA ARG A 75 -10.47 2.87 -1.86
C ARG A 75 -10.32 4.39 -1.79
N CYS A 76 -9.83 4.93 -0.69
CA CYS A 76 -9.54 6.36 -0.58
C CYS A 76 -8.49 6.79 -1.61
N LEU A 77 -7.40 6.03 -1.79
CA LEU A 77 -6.38 6.33 -2.79
C LEU A 77 -6.95 6.34 -4.22
N ASN A 78 -7.72 5.31 -4.60
CA ASN A 78 -8.36 5.25 -5.92
C ASN A 78 -9.36 6.39 -6.14
N GLY A 79 -10.03 6.85 -5.08
CA GLY A 79 -10.90 8.03 -5.12
C GLY A 79 -10.15 9.36 -5.27
N GLN A 80 -8.88 9.42 -4.84
CA GLN A 80 -8.02 10.59 -4.98
C GLN A 80 -7.30 10.64 -6.34
N GLU A 81 -6.95 9.49 -6.94
CA GLU A 81 -6.38 9.42 -8.29
C GLU A 81 -7.33 9.96 -9.37
N GLY A 82 -8.65 9.83 -9.18
CA GLY A 82 -9.66 10.43 -10.05
C GLY A 82 -9.76 11.98 -9.95
N SER A 83 -9.16 12.59 -8.93
CA SER A 83 -9.20 14.05 -8.70
C SER A 83 -7.94 14.77 -9.19
N SER A 84 -6.84 14.06 -9.47
CA SER A 84 -5.59 14.66 -9.97
C SER A 84 -5.52 14.82 -11.49
N ALA A 85 -6.57 14.42 -12.22
CA ALA A 85 -6.67 14.63 -13.66
C ALA A 85 -7.31 15.98 -14.03
N HIS A 86 -6.92 17.09 -13.39
CA HIS A 86 -7.19 18.45 -13.87
C HIS A 86 -6.28 19.46 -13.16
N VAL A 87 -5.16 19.81 -13.79
CA VAL A 87 -4.67 21.18 -14.09
C VAL A 87 -3.61 21.07 -15.18
#